data_AF-A0A0V1Q4R1-F1
#
_entry.id   AF-A0A0V1Q4R1-F1
#
_cell.length_a   1.000
_cell.length_b   1.000
_cell.length_c   1.000
_cell.angle_alpha   90.00
_cell.angle_beta   90.00
_cell.angle_gamma   90.00
#
_symmetry.space_group_name_H-M   'P 1'
#
loop_
_entity.id
_entity.type
_entity.pdbx_description
1 polymer ?
#
loop_
_entity_poly.entity_id
_entity_poly.type
_entity_poly.pdbx_seq_one_letter_code
_entity_poly.pdbx_strand_id
1 'polypeptide(L)'
;MTDFQITSGPVAPKGDGWVQESYKNLILWKQYTNTNSAEFESAQLIREVNILFGDKDLHDSRIQWDFQYQESPMPFGTLLPVHLSLFKLSRSEEQEYIQNYTDFSVRKREGNIITDKSNFRIMQISDLHFSSDYEICNDSGCKLDTKTLKFIEDSLESDNIDFVVITGDLIDQIKVKDFKSVILKGLSPILRKNIPFIFTFGELDFNEFHNKNASLIKFQILQFLSSLPNCYNYVPNQDNHIHGLTNYNLKLLRNLDSKPSAILTILDSENQKIDASQINSLYRLNRDLPQNLFKLLFFHYPLPNFRPTGKFKLVGSYNEKHQLNAKTSHNYRDDIVNCGYNVISVGHEHENDACVLSEKYHPETKESLNEIWLCYSGITGDSGVTKLNQDFDRKIRVFEILFDNKRLISWKKSMIQGIGFDYQIIHQFV
;
A
#
# COMPACT_ATOMS: atom_id res chain seq x y z
N MET A 1 6.59 -30.03 -14.01
CA MET A 1 7.86 -29.30 -14.10
C MET A 1 8.16 -28.76 -12.72
N THR A 2 9.34 -29.02 -12.17
CA THR A 2 9.73 -28.64 -10.80
C THR A 2 10.62 -27.41 -10.77
N ASP A 3 11.44 -27.24 -11.81
CA ASP A 3 12.30 -26.07 -11.94
C ASP A 3 12.47 -25.65 -13.40
N PHE A 4 12.86 -24.39 -13.59
CA PHE A 4 12.92 -23.75 -14.90
C PHE A 4 13.97 -22.62 -14.86
N GLN A 5 14.96 -22.64 -15.75
CA GLN A 5 15.97 -21.59 -15.86
C GLN A 5 16.26 -21.24 -17.33
N ILE A 6 16.70 -20.01 -17.56
CA ILE A 6 17.08 -19.53 -18.89
C ILE A 6 18.54 -19.10 -18.84
N THR A 7 19.36 -19.66 -19.73
CA THR A 7 20.76 -19.23 -19.90
C THR A 7 21.04 -18.86 -21.35
N SER A 8 22.09 -18.08 -21.59
CA SER A 8 22.58 -17.72 -22.92
C SER A 8 23.74 -18.60 -23.41
N GLY A 9 24.26 -19.48 -22.54
CA GLY A 9 25.40 -20.34 -22.79
C GLY A 9 25.12 -21.78 -22.38
N PRO A 10 25.90 -22.75 -22.89
CA PRO A 10 25.65 -24.19 -22.74
C PRO A 10 25.90 -24.74 -21.33
N VAL A 11 26.28 -23.87 -20.38
CA VAL A 11 26.50 -24.27 -18.99
C VAL A 11 25.15 -24.61 -18.38
N ALA A 12 24.97 -25.89 -18.06
CA ALA A 12 23.80 -26.36 -17.34
C ALA A 12 23.73 -25.72 -15.94
N PRO A 13 22.52 -25.46 -15.42
CA PRO A 13 22.35 -25.09 -14.03
C PRO A 13 22.93 -26.16 -13.10
N LYS A 14 23.22 -25.76 -11.86
CA LYS A 14 23.67 -26.71 -10.83
C LYS A 14 22.58 -27.75 -10.55
N GLY A 15 22.99 -28.99 -10.33
CA GLY A 15 22.10 -30.13 -10.05
C GLY A 15 21.90 -31.04 -11.26
N ASP A 16 21.37 -32.24 -11.01
CA ASP A 16 21.11 -33.25 -12.04
C ASP A 16 19.67 -33.16 -12.58
N GLY A 17 19.38 -33.90 -13.66
CA GLY A 17 18.00 -34.06 -14.17
C GLY A 17 17.46 -32.90 -15.02
N TRP A 18 18.31 -31.95 -15.42
CA TRP A 18 17.95 -30.90 -16.35
C TRP A 18 17.79 -31.42 -17.78
N VAL A 19 16.68 -31.05 -18.41
CA VAL A 19 16.43 -31.26 -19.84
C VAL A 19 16.63 -29.94 -20.56
N GLN A 20 17.47 -29.96 -21.59
CA GLN A 20 17.80 -28.79 -22.40
C GLN A 20 16.85 -28.66 -23.60
N GLU A 21 16.38 -27.44 -23.86
CA GLU A 21 15.74 -27.05 -25.11
C GLU A 21 16.33 -25.72 -25.60
N SER A 22 16.84 -25.68 -26.83
CA SER A 22 17.48 -24.48 -27.38
C SER A 22 16.50 -23.67 -28.21
N TYR A 23 16.43 -22.36 -27.97
CA TYR A 23 15.65 -21.42 -28.78
C TYR A 23 16.51 -20.21 -29.16
N LYS A 24 16.90 -20.16 -30.44
CA LYS A 24 17.86 -19.16 -30.96
C LYS A 24 19.15 -19.16 -30.12
N ASN A 25 19.44 -18.06 -29.43
CA ASN A 25 20.61 -17.82 -28.58
C ASN A 25 20.32 -18.07 -27.09
N LEU A 26 19.12 -18.56 -26.74
CA LEU A 26 18.74 -18.91 -25.38
C LEU A 26 18.63 -20.42 -25.24
N ILE A 27 18.98 -20.89 -24.05
CA ILE A 27 18.85 -22.28 -23.64
C ILE A 27 17.89 -22.32 -22.46
N LEU A 28 16.85 -23.12 -22.65
CA LEU A 28 15.84 -23.40 -21.66
C LEU A 28 16.21 -24.69 -20.92
N TRP A 29 16.39 -24.58 -19.62
CA TRP A 29 16.64 -25.71 -18.75
C TRP A 29 15.38 -26.01 -17.96
N LYS A 30 14.91 -27.26 -18.03
CA LYS A 30 13.68 -27.70 -17.37
C LYS A 30 13.97 -28.92 -16.50
N GLN A 31 13.51 -28.90 -15.25
CA GLN A 31 13.47 -30.10 -14.42
C GLN A 31 12.05 -30.64 -14.33
N TYR A 32 11.98 -31.97 -14.28
CA TYR A 32 10.75 -32.71 -14.15
C TYR A 32 10.87 -33.69 -12.99
N THR A 33 9.76 -33.93 -12.32
CA THR A 33 9.61 -35.03 -11.38
C THR A 33 8.81 -36.15 -12.03
N ASN A 34 9.11 -37.39 -11.65
CA ASN A 34 8.38 -38.55 -12.11
C ASN A 34 7.03 -38.63 -11.37
N THR A 35 5.93 -38.60 -12.12
CA THR A 35 4.57 -38.64 -11.56
C THR A 35 4.24 -39.96 -10.85
N ASN A 36 5.01 -41.02 -11.10
CA ASN A 36 4.87 -42.32 -10.46
C ASN A 36 5.78 -42.49 -9.23
N SER A 37 6.60 -41.48 -8.90
CA SER A 37 7.46 -41.51 -7.72
C SER A 37 6.65 -41.26 -6.45
N ALA A 38 7.07 -41.86 -5.34
CA ALA A 38 6.44 -41.63 -4.03
C ALA A 38 6.56 -40.16 -3.58
N GLU A 39 7.55 -39.42 -4.09
CA GLU A 39 7.83 -38.03 -3.74
C GLU A 39 6.99 -37.02 -4.55
N PHE A 40 6.22 -37.49 -5.54
CA PHE A 40 5.48 -36.61 -6.45
C PHE A 40 4.46 -35.72 -5.74
N GLU A 41 3.80 -36.23 -4.70
CA GLU A 41 2.77 -35.48 -3.95
C GLU A 41 3.38 -34.27 -3.21
N SER A 42 4.59 -34.43 -2.68
CA SER A 42 5.36 -33.37 -1.98
C SER A 42 6.24 -32.53 -2.91
N ALA A 43 6.38 -32.90 -4.18
CA ALA A 43 7.26 -32.20 -5.11
C ALA A 43 6.71 -30.80 -5.41
N GLN A 44 7.57 -29.79 -5.30
CA GLN A 44 7.24 -28.41 -5.64
C GLN A 44 7.08 -28.26 -7.16
N LEU A 45 5.84 -28.10 -7.64
CA LEU A 45 5.54 -27.98 -9.06
C LEU A 45 5.36 -26.51 -9.44
N ILE A 46 5.97 -26.10 -10.56
CA ILE A 46 5.73 -24.76 -11.12
C ILE A 46 4.29 -24.68 -11.61
N ARG A 47 3.55 -23.70 -11.10
CA ARG A 47 2.16 -23.39 -11.47
C ARG A 47 2.04 -22.10 -12.28
N GLU A 48 2.94 -21.15 -12.07
CA GLU A 48 3.00 -19.88 -12.79
C GLU A 48 4.45 -19.39 -12.92
N VAL A 49 4.75 -18.65 -13.98
CA VAL A 49 6.05 -18.04 -14.23
C VAL A 49 5.86 -16.57 -14.55
N ASN A 50 6.48 -15.70 -13.77
CA ASN A 50 6.57 -14.27 -14.04
C ASN A 50 7.99 -13.90 -14.47
N ILE A 51 8.06 -12.97 -15.42
CA ILE A 51 9.30 -12.32 -15.83
C ILE A 51 9.27 -10.91 -15.25
N LEU A 52 10.27 -10.59 -14.43
CA LEU A 52 10.37 -9.33 -13.71
C LEU A 52 11.62 -8.57 -14.17
N PHE A 53 11.55 -7.24 -14.16
CA PHE A 53 12.60 -6.34 -14.61
C PHE A 53 12.96 -5.39 -13.48
N GLY A 54 14.21 -5.39 -13.05
CA GLY A 54 14.67 -4.48 -12.01
C GLY A 54 16.06 -4.85 -11.53
N ASP A 55 16.72 -3.90 -10.88
CA ASP A 55 18.10 -4.05 -10.42
C ASP A 55 18.19 -4.95 -9.15
N LYS A 56 19.37 -5.02 -8.53
CA LYS A 56 19.73 -5.89 -7.40
C LYS A 56 18.88 -5.76 -6.13
N ASP A 57 18.02 -4.74 -6.01
CA ASP A 57 17.08 -4.57 -4.91
C ASP A 57 15.67 -5.10 -5.20
N LEU A 58 15.42 -5.57 -6.42
CA LEU A 58 14.21 -6.30 -6.75
C LEU A 58 14.27 -7.72 -6.16
N HIS A 59 13.27 -8.04 -5.35
CA HIS A 59 13.05 -9.38 -4.85
C HIS A 59 11.55 -9.65 -4.74
N ASP A 60 11.08 -10.74 -5.36
CA ASP A 60 9.68 -11.15 -5.23
C ASP A 60 9.46 -11.87 -3.90
N SER A 61 8.91 -11.14 -2.93
CA SER A 61 8.68 -11.65 -1.57
C SER A 61 7.30 -12.29 -1.38
N ARG A 62 6.59 -12.62 -2.47
CA ARG A 62 5.31 -13.34 -2.35
C ARG A 62 5.56 -14.76 -1.83
N ILE A 63 4.72 -15.21 -0.90
CA ILE A 63 4.77 -16.57 -0.35
C ILE A 63 4.64 -17.59 -1.51
N GLN A 64 5.43 -18.66 -1.46
CA GLN A 64 5.49 -19.73 -2.48
C GLN A 64 6.02 -19.30 -3.86
N TRP A 65 6.53 -18.07 -4.00
CA TRP A 65 7.27 -17.65 -5.18
C TRP A 65 8.77 -17.84 -4.95
N ASP A 66 9.40 -18.54 -5.88
CA ASP A 66 10.85 -18.73 -5.95
C ASP A 66 11.43 -17.71 -6.93
N PHE A 67 12.07 -16.67 -6.38
CA PHE A 67 12.69 -15.61 -7.15
C PHE A 67 14.12 -15.98 -7.56
N GLN A 68 14.34 -16.09 -8.85
CA GLN A 68 15.62 -16.46 -9.45
C GLN A 68 16.28 -15.24 -10.04
N TYR A 69 17.35 -14.79 -9.39
CA TYR A 69 18.20 -13.74 -9.92
C TYR A 69 18.97 -14.26 -11.13
N GLN A 70 18.67 -13.69 -12.28
CA GLN A 70 19.36 -13.97 -13.53
C GLN A 70 19.44 -12.69 -14.36
N GLU A 71 20.54 -12.50 -15.09
CA GLU A 71 20.66 -11.42 -16.06
C GLU A 71 20.76 -12.02 -17.45
N SER A 72 20.05 -11.44 -18.41
CA SER A 72 20.09 -11.89 -19.79
C SER A 72 21.16 -11.12 -20.54
N PRO A 73 22.22 -11.76 -21.05
CA PRO A 73 23.21 -11.06 -21.85
C PRO A 73 22.65 -10.72 -23.22
N MET A 74 22.99 -9.52 -23.64
CA MET A 74 22.67 -8.94 -24.93
C MET A 74 23.93 -8.85 -25.80
N PRO A 75 23.78 -8.65 -27.12
CA PRO A 75 24.90 -8.32 -27.98
C PRO A 75 25.76 -7.19 -27.38
N PHE A 76 27.08 -7.25 -27.62
CA PHE A 76 28.07 -6.28 -27.14
C PHE A 76 28.32 -6.26 -25.62
N GLY A 77 27.88 -7.29 -24.89
CA GLY A 77 28.25 -7.50 -23.48
C GLY A 77 27.39 -6.76 -22.46
N THR A 78 26.27 -6.16 -22.90
CA THR A 78 25.28 -5.57 -21.98
C THR A 78 24.48 -6.67 -21.28
N LEU A 79 24.21 -6.52 -20.00
CA LEU A 79 23.35 -7.41 -19.22
C LEU A 79 22.00 -6.72 -19.01
N LEU A 80 20.90 -7.40 -19.36
CA LEU A 80 19.56 -6.96 -19.02
C LEU A 80 19.13 -7.59 -17.69
N PRO A 81 18.66 -6.79 -16.72
CA PRO A 81 18.29 -7.29 -15.41
C PRO A 81 16.87 -7.88 -15.45
N VAL A 82 16.77 -9.06 -16.08
CA VAL A 82 15.52 -9.79 -16.33
C VAL A 82 15.48 -11.06 -15.49
N HIS A 83 14.69 -11.05 -14.44
CA HIS A 83 14.61 -12.10 -13.44
C HIS A 83 13.39 -12.98 -13.65
N LEU A 84 13.46 -14.23 -13.18
CA LEU A 84 12.32 -15.14 -13.16
C LEU A 84 11.77 -15.23 -11.76
N SER A 85 10.44 -15.29 -11.65
CA SER A 85 9.77 -15.61 -10.41
C SER A 85 8.80 -16.76 -10.65
N LEU A 86 9.00 -17.86 -9.93
CA LEU A 86 8.29 -19.11 -10.17
C LEU A 86 7.34 -19.39 -9.01
N PHE A 87 6.03 -19.38 -9.27
CA PHE A 87 5.07 -19.85 -8.27
C PHE A 87 5.15 -21.37 -8.21
N LYS A 88 5.58 -21.90 -7.06
CA LYS A 88 5.77 -23.33 -6.83
C LYS A 88 4.81 -23.82 -5.75
N LEU A 89 4.07 -24.89 -6.07
CA LEU A 89 3.06 -25.47 -5.18
C LEU A 89 2.99 -26.98 -5.36
N SER A 90 3.21 -27.74 -4.29
CA SER A 90 3.02 -29.19 -4.28
C SER A 90 1.55 -29.58 -4.32
N ARG A 91 1.25 -30.86 -4.58
CA ARG A 91 -0.14 -31.37 -4.52
C ARG A 91 -0.63 -31.45 -3.08
N SER A 92 0.26 -31.79 -2.15
CA SER A 92 -0.08 -31.83 -0.72
C SER A 92 -0.47 -30.46 -0.17
N GLU A 93 0.08 -29.37 -0.69
CA GLU A 93 -0.22 -27.99 -0.24
C GLU A 93 -1.41 -27.37 -1.00
N GLU A 94 -1.81 -27.94 -2.14
CA GLU A 94 -2.78 -27.34 -3.07
C GLU A 94 -4.13 -27.09 -2.40
N GLN A 95 -4.62 -28.04 -1.61
CA GLN A 95 -5.89 -27.91 -0.92
C GLN A 95 -5.87 -26.79 0.13
N GLU A 96 -4.82 -26.72 0.96
CA GLU A 96 -4.68 -25.68 1.98
C GLU A 96 -4.56 -24.29 1.34
N TYR A 97 -3.76 -24.18 0.28
CA TYR A 97 -3.60 -22.94 -0.48
C TYR A 97 -4.94 -22.44 -1.04
N ILE A 98 -5.70 -23.30 -1.71
CA ILE A 98 -7.01 -22.96 -2.28
C ILE A 98 -7.99 -22.53 -1.18
N GLN A 99 -7.99 -23.23 -0.03
CA GLN A 99 -8.84 -22.88 1.10
C GLN A 99 -8.50 -21.49 1.65
N ASN A 100 -7.23 -21.24 1.96
CA ASN A 100 -6.76 -19.95 2.47
C ASN A 100 -7.06 -18.80 1.48
N TYR A 101 -6.83 -19.02 0.19
CA TYR A 101 -7.14 -18.05 -0.86
C TYR A 101 -8.64 -17.76 -0.93
N THR A 102 -9.48 -18.80 -0.86
CA THR A 102 -10.94 -18.67 -0.91
C THR A 102 -11.47 -17.91 0.31
N ASP A 103 -11.00 -18.27 1.51
CA ASP A 103 -11.41 -17.62 2.75
C ASP A 103 -11.01 -16.14 2.78
N PHE A 104 -9.79 -15.82 2.33
CA PHE A 104 -9.36 -14.44 2.18
C PHE A 104 -10.19 -13.70 1.12
N SER A 105 -10.49 -14.34 -0.01
CA SER A 105 -11.28 -13.73 -1.09
C SER A 105 -12.71 -13.38 -0.67
N VAL A 106 -13.33 -14.19 0.21
CA VAL A 106 -14.63 -13.88 0.82
C VAL A 106 -14.50 -12.66 1.73
N ARG A 107 -13.55 -12.66 2.66
CA ARG A 107 -13.30 -11.54 3.59
C ARG A 107 -13.03 -10.24 2.84
N LYS A 108 -12.20 -10.29 1.80
CA LYS A 108 -11.87 -9.18 0.90
C LYS A 108 -13.11 -8.60 0.23
N ARG A 109 -13.98 -9.45 -0.31
CA ARG A 109 -15.22 -9.04 -0.97
C ARG A 109 -16.22 -8.39 -0.02
N GLU A 110 -16.32 -8.92 1.19
CA GLU A 110 -17.21 -8.39 2.24
C GLU A 110 -16.63 -7.17 2.94
N GLY A 111 -15.33 -6.91 2.74
CA GLY A 111 -14.58 -5.86 3.43
C GLY A 111 -14.36 -6.18 4.91
N ASN A 112 -14.25 -7.44 5.32
CA ASN A 112 -14.12 -7.83 6.72
C ASN A 112 -12.66 -8.09 7.10
N ILE A 113 -12.14 -7.32 8.06
CA ILE A 113 -10.88 -7.60 8.77
C ILE A 113 -11.23 -8.18 10.13
N ILE A 114 -10.60 -9.29 10.52
CA ILE A 114 -10.89 -9.99 11.77
C ILE A 114 -9.65 -9.96 12.65
N THR A 115 -9.81 -9.60 13.92
CA THR A 115 -8.74 -9.63 14.91
C THR A 115 -9.26 -10.11 16.26
N ASP A 116 -8.51 -10.96 16.94
CA ASP A 116 -8.77 -11.38 18.33
C ASP A 116 -8.01 -10.53 19.36
N LYS A 117 -7.04 -9.71 18.91
CA LYS A 117 -6.17 -8.87 19.74
C LYS A 117 -6.95 -7.82 20.53
N SER A 118 -6.39 -7.41 21.68
CA SER A 118 -6.93 -6.34 22.55
C SER A 118 -6.72 -4.94 21.98
N ASN A 119 -5.84 -4.81 20.99
CA ASN A 119 -5.59 -3.60 20.22
C ASN A 119 -5.46 -3.94 18.72
N PHE A 120 -5.48 -2.92 17.87
CA PHE A 120 -5.26 -3.07 16.44
C PHE A 120 -4.47 -1.90 15.89
N ARG A 121 -3.33 -2.18 15.24
CA ARG A 121 -2.37 -1.19 14.75
C ARG A 121 -2.37 -1.12 13.24
N ILE A 122 -2.64 0.08 12.73
CA ILE A 122 -2.69 0.42 11.32
C ILE A 122 -1.50 1.31 11.01
N MET A 123 -0.59 0.84 10.17
CA MET A 123 0.49 1.65 9.64
C MET A 123 0.04 2.32 8.34
N GLN A 124 0.13 3.64 8.29
CA GLN A 124 -0.02 4.40 7.05
C GLN A 124 1.36 4.70 6.46
N ILE A 125 1.55 4.29 5.21
CA ILE A 125 2.70 4.66 4.41
C ILE A 125 2.24 5.42 3.17
N SER A 126 3.04 6.37 2.72
CA SER A 126 2.68 7.26 1.63
C SER A 126 3.93 7.75 0.92
N ASP A 127 3.79 8.13 -0.36
CA ASP A 127 4.82 8.86 -1.08
C ASP A 127 6.16 8.08 -1.05
N LEU A 128 6.09 6.82 -1.43
CA LEU A 128 7.24 5.93 -1.48
C LEU A 128 8.10 6.22 -2.73
N HIS A 129 7.47 6.65 -3.83
CA HIS A 129 8.15 7.11 -5.05
C HIS A 129 9.17 6.12 -5.61
N PHE A 130 8.87 4.81 -5.53
CA PHE A 130 9.78 3.78 -6.04
C PHE A 130 9.92 3.89 -7.55
N SER A 131 11.11 3.54 -8.04
CA SER A 131 11.41 3.49 -9.47
C SER A 131 12.01 2.14 -9.87
N SER A 132 12.28 1.96 -11.17
CA SER A 132 12.98 0.75 -11.65
C SER A 132 14.47 0.72 -11.30
N ASP A 133 15.04 1.86 -10.89
CA ASP A 133 16.47 1.96 -10.63
C ASP A 133 16.79 1.65 -9.16
N TYR A 134 17.96 1.08 -8.90
CA TYR A 134 18.45 0.76 -7.55
C TYR A 134 18.74 2.03 -6.72
N GLU A 135 19.33 3.02 -7.39
CA GLU A 135 19.82 4.25 -6.79
C GLU A 135 19.54 5.42 -7.71
N ILE A 136 19.04 6.52 -7.14
CA ILE A 136 18.81 7.77 -7.86
C ILE A 136 19.78 8.80 -7.30
N CYS A 137 20.79 9.16 -8.10
CA CYS A 137 21.78 10.17 -7.73
C CYS A 137 21.51 11.50 -8.44
N ASN A 138 21.68 12.60 -7.72
CA ASN A 138 21.71 13.96 -8.25
C ASN A 138 22.86 14.74 -7.59
N ASP A 139 22.96 16.04 -7.87
CA ASP A 139 24.01 16.91 -7.33
C ASP A 139 24.03 16.97 -5.79
N SER A 140 22.93 16.63 -5.11
CA SER A 140 22.81 16.64 -3.64
C SER A 140 23.00 15.27 -2.98
N GLY A 141 23.29 14.23 -3.75
CA GLY A 141 23.62 12.90 -3.25
C GLY A 141 22.77 11.81 -3.87
N CYS A 142 22.84 10.62 -3.28
CA CYS A 142 22.15 9.43 -3.79
C CYS A 142 21.06 8.95 -2.82
N LYS A 143 19.88 8.68 -3.39
CA LYS A 143 18.72 8.12 -2.71
C LYS A 143 18.61 6.64 -3.04
N LEU A 144 18.27 5.84 -2.03
CA LEU A 144 18.31 4.37 -2.11
C LEU A 144 17.02 3.77 -1.60
N ASP A 145 16.32 3.03 -2.46
CA ASP A 145 15.07 2.35 -2.09
C ASP A 145 15.28 1.34 -0.95
N THR A 146 16.48 0.75 -0.85
CA THR A 146 16.85 -0.16 0.25
C THR A 146 16.75 0.47 1.64
N LYS A 147 16.99 1.78 1.77
CA LYS A 147 16.77 2.50 3.05
C LYS A 147 15.29 2.53 3.42
N THR A 148 14.43 2.80 2.43
CA THR A 148 12.97 2.78 2.61
C THR A 148 12.49 1.39 2.98
N LEU A 149 12.94 0.35 2.26
CA LEU A 149 12.56 -1.04 2.52
C LEU A 149 12.93 -1.47 3.95
N LYS A 150 14.15 -1.16 4.38
CA LYS A 150 14.61 -1.43 5.74
C LYS A 150 13.78 -0.70 6.78
N PHE A 151 13.48 0.59 6.56
CA PHE A 151 12.67 1.37 7.49
C PHE A 151 11.26 0.81 7.66
N ILE A 152 10.62 0.38 6.57
CA ILE A 152 9.30 -0.26 6.61
C ILE A 152 9.40 -1.58 7.36
N GLU A 153 10.39 -2.43 7.05
CA GLU A 153 10.57 -3.73 7.73
C GLU A 153 10.79 -3.57 9.24
N ASP A 154 11.71 -2.68 9.64
CA ASP A 154 11.99 -2.40 11.05
C ASP A 154 10.74 -1.84 11.77
N SER A 155 9.92 -1.02 11.09
CA SER A 155 8.70 -0.44 11.65
C SER A 155 7.57 -1.45 11.80
N LEU A 156 7.38 -2.35 10.83
CA LEU A 156 6.41 -3.44 10.89
C LEU A 156 6.64 -4.31 12.14
N GLU A 157 7.90 -4.65 12.41
CA GLU A 157 8.27 -5.50 13.53
C GLU A 157 8.15 -4.79 14.88
N SER A 158 8.85 -3.66 15.03
CA SER A 158 8.98 -3.01 16.34
C SER A 158 7.67 -2.40 16.85
N ASP A 159 6.75 -2.01 15.95
CA ASP A 159 5.42 -1.53 16.33
C ASP A 159 4.34 -2.63 16.27
N ASN A 160 4.68 -3.89 15.97
CA ASN A 160 3.72 -5.00 15.83
C ASN A 160 2.49 -4.63 14.97
N ILE A 161 2.75 -4.18 13.74
CA ILE A 161 1.70 -3.70 12.84
C ILE A 161 0.78 -4.84 12.41
N ASP A 162 -0.54 -4.58 12.43
CA ASP A 162 -1.57 -5.55 12.03
C ASP A 162 -2.05 -5.35 10.61
N PHE A 163 -2.02 -4.12 10.12
CA PHE A 163 -2.58 -3.75 8.83
C PHE A 163 -1.85 -2.54 8.23
N VAL A 164 -1.69 -2.51 6.92
CA VAL A 164 -1.06 -1.38 6.22
C VAL A 164 -2.05 -0.68 5.29
N VAL A 165 -2.11 0.65 5.38
CA VAL A 165 -2.80 1.51 4.41
C VAL A 165 -1.76 2.29 3.62
N ILE A 166 -1.78 2.13 2.29
CA ILE A 166 -0.88 2.83 1.37
C ILE A 166 -1.66 3.97 0.72
N THR A 167 -1.32 5.21 1.07
CA THR A 167 -2.05 6.41 0.62
C THR A 167 -1.43 7.07 -0.60
N GLY A 168 -1.22 6.30 -1.66
CA GLY A 168 -0.78 6.82 -2.96
C GLY A 168 0.71 7.07 -3.10
N ASP A 169 1.11 7.33 -4.35
CA ASP A 169 2.49 7.55 -4.78
C ASP A 169 3.43 6.44 -4.29
N LEU A 170 2.98 5.19 -4.44
CA LEU A 170 3.79 3.99 -4.23
C LEU A 170 4.93 3.96 -5.25
N ILE A 171 4.61 4.27 -6.52
CA ILE A 171 5.56 4.30 -7.63
C ILE A 171 5.53 5.66 -8.32
N ASP A 172 6.66 6.06 -8.90
CA ASP A 172 6.71 7.19 -9.84
C ASP A 172 6.66 6.63 -11.26
N GLN A 173 5.46 6.55 -11.85
CA GLN A 173 5.23 5.81 -13.10
C GLN A 173 6.08 6.29 -14.28
N ILE A 174 6.58 7.53 -14.25
CA ILE A 174 7.43 8.05 -15.32
C ILE A 174 8.83 7.40 -15.31
N LYS A 175 9.27 6.91 -14.15
CA LYS A 175 10.57 6.23 -13.93
C LYS A 175 10.45 4.70 -13.89
N VAL A 176 9.28 4.18 -14.23
CA VAL A 176 8.95 2.75 -14.13
C VAL A 176 8.94 2.12 -15.52
N LYS A 177 9.80 1.12 -15.72
CA LYS A 177 9.86 0.30 -16.93
C LYS A 177 8.84 -0.84 -16.89
N ASP A 178 8.73 -1.49 -15.74
CA ASP A 178 7.75 -2.54 -15.45
C ASP A 178 7.12 -2.32 -14.07
N PHE A 179 5.84 -1.94 -14.04
CA PHE A 179 5.17 -1.58 -12.79
C PHE A 179 5.00 -2.77 -11.85
N LYS A 180 4.88 -4.00 -12.37
CA LYS A 180 4.73 -5.19 -11.53
C LYS A 180 5.97 -5.39 -10.68
N SER A 181 7.14 -5.29 -11.28
CA SER A 181 8.43 -5.41 -10.61
C SER A 181 8.62 -4.33 -9.55
N VAL A 182 8.32 -3.07 -9.87
CA VAL A 182 8.49 -1.96 -8.92
C VAL A 182 7.50 -2.04 -7.75
N ILE A 183 6.25 -2.46 -8.01
CA ILE A 183 5.28 -2.72 -6.95
C ILE A 183 5.73 -3.87 -6.05
N LEU A 184 6.21 -4.99 -6.61
CA LEU A 184 6.73 -6.11 -5.81
C LEU A 184 7.95 -5.70 -4.98
N LYS A 185 8.85 -4.88 -5.55
CA LYS A 185 9.98 -4.26 -4.84
C LYS A 185 9.48 -3.41 -3.67
N GLY A 186 8.60 -2.44 -3.91
CA GLY A 186 8.09 -1.53 -2.88
C GLY A 186 7.28 -2.20 -1.77
N LEU A 187 6.55 -3.27 -2.10
CA LEU A 187 5.73 -4.04 -1.15
C LEU A 187 6.50 -5.20 -0.50
N SER A 188 7.76 -5.41 -0.85
CA SER A 188 8.58 -6.56 -0.42
C SER A 188 8.53 -6.82 1.10
N PRO A 189 8.66 -5.81 2.00
CA PRO A 189 8.57 -6.03 3.44
C PRO A 189 7.17 -6.49 3.89
N ILE A 190 6.11 -5.91 3.32
CA ILE A 190 4.71 -6.21 3.66
C ILE A 190 4.36 -7.64 3.23
N LEU A 191 4.74 -8.01 1.99
CA LEU A 191 4.52 -9.33 1.42
C LEU A 191 5.29 -10.41 2.20
N ARG A 192 6.56 -10.16 2.52
CA ARG A 192 7.41 -11.10 3.29
C ARG A 192 6.85 -11.38 4.68
N LYS A 193 6.35 -10.34 5.35
CA LYS A 193 5.76 -10.45 6.69
C LYS A 193 4.30 -10.90 6.66
N ASN A 194 3.74 -11.14 5.47
CA ASN A 194 2.36 -11.57 5.27
C ASN A 194 1.32 -10.60 5.88
N ILE A 195 1.63 -9.31 5.95
CA ILE A 195 0.76 -8.31 6.58
C ILE A 195 -0.35 -7.91 5.61
N PRO A 196 -1.64 -7.96 6.01
CA PRO A 196 -2.73 -7.49 5.18
C PRO A 196 -2.64 -6.00 4.91
N PHE A 197 -2.98 -5.60 3.69
CA PHE A 197 -2.84 -4.22 3.27
C PHE A 197 -3.92 -3.79 2.28
N ILE A 198 -4.07 -2.48 2.14
CA ILE A 198 -4.90 -1.83 1.12
C ILE A 198 -4.18 -0.61 0.56
N PHE A 199 -4.46 -0.31 -0.69
CA PHE A 199 -3.86 0.76 -1.46
C PHE A 199 -4.92 1.71 -2.03
N THR A 200 -4.60 2.99 -2.13
CA THR A 200 -5.29 3.96 -2.98
C THR A 200 -4.29 4.72 -3.82
N PHE A 201 -4.72 5.21 -4.98
CA PHE A 201 -3.85 5.90 -5.91
C PHE A 201 -3.46 7.31 -5.46
N GLY A 202 -2.20 7.67 -5.73
CA GLY A 202 -1.74 9.04 -5.88
C GLY A 202 -1.53 9.40 -7.36
N GLU A 203 -1.31 10.68 -7.65
CA GLU A 203 -1.21 11.15 -9.04
C GLU A 203 0.00 10.58 -9.81
N LEU A 204 1.10 10.24 -9.13
CA LEU A 204 2.31 9.75 -9.80
C LEU A 204 2.25 8.27 -10.14
N ASP A 205 1.42 7.49 -9.43
CA ASP A 205 1.28 6.03 -9.63
C ASP A 205 0.86 5.65 -11.06
N PHE A 206 0.13 6.53 -11.74
CA PHE A 206 -0.35 6.31 -13.12
C PHE A 206 -0.07 7.52 -14.03
N ASN A 207 0.77 8.45 -13.57
CA ASN A 207 1.15 9.69 -14.24
C ASN A 207 -0.07 10.46 -14.76
N GLU A 208 -0.98 10.78 -13.85
CA GLU A 208 -2.36 11.24 -14.12
C GLU A 208 -2.44 12.35 -15.18
N PHE A 209 -1.59 13.37 -15.06
CA PHE A 209 -1.70 14.59 -15.87
C PHE A 209 -0.86 14.59 -17.15
N HIS A 210 0.02 13.60 -17.34
CA HIS A 210 0.96 13.59 -18.47
C HIS A 210 0.89 12.32 -19.32
N ASN A 211 -0.05 11.40 -19.05
CA ASN A 211 -0.21 10.17 -19.81
C ASN A 211 -1.63 10.01 -20.39
N LYS A 212 -1.74 9.94 -21.73
CA LYS A 212 -3.03 9.72 -22.41
C LYS A 212 -3.66 8.36 -22.09
N ASN A 213 -2.85 7.40 -21.64
CA ASN A 213 -3.29 6.06 -21.24
C ASN A 213 -3.42 5.90 -19.71
N ALA A 214 -3.43 7.02 -18.96
CA ALA A 214 -3.50 7.06 -17.50
C ALA A 214 -4.57 6.10 -16.93
N SER A 215 -5.80 6.15 -17.45
CA SER A 215 -6.90 5.29 -16.96
C SER A 215 -6.66 3.79 -17.20
N LEU A 216 -6.05 3.42 -18.32
CA LEU A 216 -5.73 2.02 -18.62
C LEU A 216 -4.61 1.52 -17.69
N ILE A 217 -3.58 2.34 -17.48
CA ILE A 217 -2.47 2.02 -16.57
C ILE A 217 -3.00 1.87 -15.14
N LYS A 218 -3.82 2.81 -14.69
CA LYS A 218 -4.48 2.77 -13.38
C LYS A 218 -5.27 1.48 -13.18
N PHE A 219 -6.05 1.06 -14.18
CA PHE A 219 -6.77 -0.21 -14.15
C PHE A 219 -5.84 -1.43 -14.08
N GLN A 220 -4.77 -1.46 -14.89
CA GLN A 220 -3.80 -2.57 -14.91
C GLN A 220 -3.03 -2.71 -13.59
N ILE A 221 -2.63 -1.57 -13.00
CA ILE A 221 -2.00 -1.55 -11.68
C ILE A 221 -2.95 -2.09 -10.62
N LEU A 222 -4.21 -1.64 -10.62
CA LEU A 222 -5.21 -2.15 -9.67
C LEU A 222 -5.46 -3.64 -9.85
N GLN A 223 -5.56 -4.11 -11.10
CA GLN A 223 -5.74 -5.53 -11.39
C GLN A 223 -4.60 -6.36 -10.81
N PHE A 224 -3.35 -5.93 -11.00
CA PHE A 224 -2.18 -6.60 -10.43
C PHE A 224 -2.15 -6.55 -8.90
N LEU A 225 -2.35 -5.37 -8.28
CA LEU A 225 -2.43 -5.24 -6.82
C LEU A 225 -3.51 -6.17 -6.24
N SER A 226 -4.66 -6.24 -6.91
CA SER A 226 -5.78 -7.09 -6.46
C SER A 226 -5.49 -8.59 -6.50
N SER A 227 -4.49 -9.02 -7.27
CA SER A 227 -4.05 -10.42 -7.31
C SER A 227 -2.97 -10.74 -6.28
N LEU A 228 -2.43 -9.75 -5.56
CA LEU A 228 -1.41 -9.98 -4.55
C LEU A 228 -2.03 -10.62 -3.29
N PRO A 229 -1.28 -11.50 -2.59
CA PRO A 229 -1.75 -12.11 -1.36
C PRO A 229 -2.00 -11.04 -0.29
N ASN A 230 -3.04 -11.25 0.52
CA ASN A 230 -3.48 -10.36 1.60
C ASN A 230 -3.78 -8.90 1.21
N CYS A 231 -3.90 -8.60 -0.08
CA CYS A 231 -4.33 -7.30 -0.56
C CYS A 231 -5.86 -7.19 -0.59
N TYR A 232 -6.42 -6.21 0.12
CA TYR A 232 -7.87 -5.99 0.18
C TYR A 232 -8.43 -5.27 -1.06
N ASN A 233 -7.60 -4.71 -1.94
CA ASN A 233 -8.05 -4.08 -3.18
C ASN A 233 -8.71 -5.09 -4.11
N TYR A 234 -9.94 -4.84 -4.56
CA TYR A 234 -10.57 -5.58 -5.66
C TYR A 234 -10.90 -4.64 -6.81
N VAL A 235 -11.01 -5.18 -8.03
CA VAL A 235 -11.47 -4.41 -9.19
C VAL A 235 -12.99 -4.20 -9.05
N PRO A 236 -13.48 -2.95 -8.91
CA PRO A 236 -14.91 -2.70 -8.76
C PRO A 236 -15.67 -3.09 -10.03
N ASN A 237 -16.94 -3.47 -9.89
CA ASN A 237 -17.81 -3.67 -11.04
C ASN A 237 -18.01 -2.34 -11.79
N GLN A 238 -18.02 -2.38 -13.12
CA GLN A 238 -18.11 -1.19 -13.97
C GLN A 238 -19.41 -0.40 -13.79
N ASP A 239 -20.45 -1.02 -13.23
CA ASP A 239 -21.74 -0.39 -12.93
C ASP A 239 -21.67 0.56 -11.70
N ASN A 240 -20.59 0.52 -10.91
CA ASN A 240 -20.40 1.44 -9.79
C ASN A 240 -19.85 2.78 -10.28
N HIS A 241 -20.75 3.75 -10.50
CA HIS A 241 -20.40 5.13 -10.85
C HIS A 241 -19.90 5.96 -9.65
N ILE A 242 -18.91 5.46 -8.91
CA ILE A 242 -18.18 6.23 -7.88
C ILE A 242 -16.92 6.80 -8.53
N HIS A 243 -16.61 8.06 -8.24
CA HIS A 243 -15.40 8.74 -8.72
C HIS A 243 -14.12 8.02 -8.27
N GLY A 244 -13.21 7.76 -9.22
CA GLY A 244 -12.00 6.95 -9.01
C GLY A 244 -12.25 5.44 -8.87
N LEU A 245 -11.18 4.65 -8.78
CA LEU A 245 -11.25 3.19 -8.77
C LEU A 245 -11.07 2.59 -7.38
N THR A 246 -10.21 3.16 -6.54
CA THR A 246 -9.84 2.61 -5.22
C THR A 246 -10.71 3.15 -4.09
N ASN A 247 -12.01 2.90 -4.17
CA ASN A 247 -12.98 3.28 -3.14
C ASN A 247 -13.44 2.03 -2.35
N TYR A 248 -13.02 1.91 -1.09
CA TYR A 248 -13.27 0.72 -0.28
C TYR A 248 -13.75 1.09 1.12
N ASN A 249 -14.48 0.15 1.74
CA ASN A 249 -14.93 0.29 3.12
C ASN A 249 -14.73 -1.02 3.86
N LEU A 250 -13.72 -1.05 4.73
CA LEU A 250 -13.36 -2.21 5.53
C LEU A 250 -13.93 -2.09 6.94
N LYS A 251 -14.43 -3.20 7.47
CA LYS A 251 -15.00 -3.37 8.79
C LYS A 251 -14.03 -4.18 9.62
N LEU A 252 -13.59 -3.62 10.74
CA LEU A 252 -12.78 -4.32 11.72
C LEU A 252 -13.69 -5.02 12.73
N LEU A 253 -13.66 -6.34 12.73
CA LEU A 253 -14.47 -7.21 13.57
C LEU A 253 -13.59 -7.88 14.64
N ARG A 254 -14.09 -8.01 15.87
CA ARG A 254 -13.39 -8.76 16.95
C ARG A 254 -13.59 -10.27 16.84
N ASN A 255 -14.65 -10.68 16.14
CA ASN A 255 -14.94 -12.04 15.71
C ASN A 255 -15.95 -11.97 14.55
N LEU A 256 -16.14 -13.08 13.81
CA LEU A 256 -16.99 -13.11 12.60
C LEU A 256 -18.44 -12.67 12.84
N ASP A 257 -18.99 -12.94 14.03
CA ASP A 257 -20.40 -12.64 14.36
C ASP A 257 -20.57 -11.30 15.09
N SER A 258 -19.47 -10.58 15.33
CA SER A 258 -19.51 -9.32 16.06
C SER A 258 -19.93 -8.16 15.17
N LYS A 259 -20.57 -7.17 15.79
CA LYS A 259 -20.67 -5.83 15.20
C LYS A 259 -19.26 -5.28 14.98
N PRO A 260 -19.04 -4.45 13.95
CA PRO A 260 -17.75 -3.81 13.75
C PRO A 260 -17.34 -3.03 15.00
N SER A 261 -16.04 -2.94 15.24
CA SER A 261 -15.43 -2.07 16.26
C SER A 261 -14.81 -0.83 15.62
N ALA A 262 -14.41 -0.93 14.36
CA ALA A 262 -13.95 0.20 13.57
C ALA A 262 -14.30 0.04 12.08
N ILE A 263 -14.27 1.16 11.36
CA ILE A 263 -14.41 1.26 9.91
C ILE A 263 -13.18 1.96 9.36
N LEU A 264 -12.56 1.36 8.34
CA LEU A 264 -11.49 1.96 7.56
C LEU A 264 -12.06 2.22 6.17
N THR A 265 -12.18 3.48 5.81
CA THR A 265 -12.68 3.89 4.49
C THR A 265 -11.53 4.46 3.69
N ILE A 266 -11.40 3.98 2.46
CA ILE A 266 -10.35 4.34 1.53
C ILE A 266 -11.05 4.99 0.34
N LEU A 267 -10.64 6.20 -0.03
CA LEU A 267 -11.16 6.89 -1.21
C LEU A 267 -10.04 7.14 -2.22
N ASP A 268 -10.44 7.20 -3.49
CA ASP A 268 -9.57 7.57 -4.60
C ASP A 268 -9.76 9.06 -4.88
N SER A 269 -8.72 9.86 -4.61
CA SER A 269 -8.73 11.31 -4.81
C SER A 269 -8.33 11.72 -6.23
N GLU A 270 -8.59 10.87 -7.22
CA GLU A 270 -8.34 11.11 -8.64
C GLU A 270 -8.68 12.54 -9.05
N ASN A 271 -7.82 13.14 -9.88
CA ASN A 271 -7.91 14.51 -10.34
C ASN A 271 -7.85 15.56 -9.22
N GLN A 272 -7.24 15.20 -8.08
CA GLN A 272 -7.14 16.03 -6.87
C GLN A 272 -8.51 16.37 -6.29
N LYS A 273 -9.43 15.39 -6.33
CA LYS A 273 -10.85 15.61 -6.07
C LYS A 273 -11.48 14.43 -5.34
N ILE A 274 -12.20 14.75 -4.27
CA ILE A 274 -13.30 13.93 -3.74
C ILE A 274 -14.62 14.57 -4.18
N ASP A 275 -15.53 13.78 -4.72
CA ASP A 275 -16.77 14.29 -5.31
C ASP A 275 -18.06 13.81 -4.62
N ALA A 276 -19.19 14.30 -5.10
CA ALA A 276 -20.50 13.99 -4.52
C ALA A 276 -20.83 12.49 -4.54
N SER A 277 -20.34 11.72 -5.52
CA SER A 277 -20.60 10.27 -5.59
C SER A 277 -19.97 9.54 -4.41
N GLN A 278 -18.75 9.92 -4.04
CA GLN A 278 -18.04 9.37 -2.88
C GLN A 278 -18.69 9.80 -1.58
N ILE A 279 -19.04 11.09 -1.43
CA ILE A 279 -19.72 11.59 -0.22
C ILE A 279 -21.10 10.93 -0.02
N ASN A 280 -21.88 10.78 -1.09
CA ASN A 280 -23.14 10.05 -1.05
C ASN A 280 -22.94 8.57 -0.65
N SER A 281 -21.84 7.96 -1.11
CA SER A 281 -21.46 6.61 -0.68
C SER A 281 -21.15 6.56 0.83
N LEU A 282 -20.44 7.55 1.37
CA LEU A 282 -20.17 7.63 2.81
C LEU A 282 -21.47 7.66 3.63
N TYR A 283 -22.45 8.50 3.25
CA TYR A 283 -23.74 8.55 3.93
C TYR A 283 -24.50 7.21 3.86
N ARG A 284 -24.44 6.50 2.72
CA ARG A 284 -25.08 5.17 2.57
C ARG A 284 -24.40 4.12 3.44
N LEU A 285 -23.07 4.06 3.41
CA LEU A 285 -22.27 3.11 4.18
C LEU A 285 -22.44 3.29 5.69
N ASN A 286 -22.72 4.50 6.15
CA ASN A 286 -22.77 4.85 7.56
C ASN A 286 -24.19 4.88 8.16
N ARG A 287 -25.24 4.62 7.37
CA ARG A 287 -26.65 4.74 7.81
C ARG A 287 -27.00 3.79 8.95
N ASP A 288 -26.64 2.52 8.82
CA ASP A 288 -27.08 1.43 9.72
C ASP A 288 -25.94 0.94 10.63
N LEU A 289 -24.90 1.76 10.82
CA LEU A 289 -23.76 1.42 11.65
C LEU A 289 -23.97 1.81 13.11
N PRO A 290 -23.42 1.04 14.07
CA PRO A 290 -23.38 1.42 15.48
C PRO A 290 -22.79 2.83 15.70
N GLN A 291 -23.28 3.52 16.73
CA GLN A 291 -22.81 4.88 17.04
C GLN A 291 -21.38 4.92 17.60
N ASN A 292 -21.00 3.93 18.42
CA ASN A 292 -19.69 3.87 19.06
C ASN A 292 -18.68 3.07 18.21
N LEU A 293 -18.29 3.64 17.06
CA LEU A 293 -17.30 3.05 16.15
C LEU A 293 -16.17 4.03 15.86
N PHE A 294 -14.94 3.54 15.91
CA PHE A 294 -13.84 4.30 15.33
C PHE A 294 -13.96 4.30 13.82
N LYS A 295 -13.92 5.46 13.19
CA LYS A 295 -14.02 5.60 11.74
C LYS A 295 -12.86 6.44 11.23
N LEU A 296 -12.04 5.82 10.39
CA LEU A 296 -10.85 6.42 9.81
C LEU A 296 -11.03 6.51 8.30
N LEU A 297 -10.75 7.69 7.74
CA LEU A 297 -10.84 7.94 6.30
C LEU A 297 -9.44 8.20 5.72
N PHE A 298 -9.09 7.50 4.65
CA PHE A 298 -7.79 7.58 3.99
C PHE A 298 -7.93 7.90 2.50
N PHE A 299 -7.12 8.82 1.99
CA PHE A 299 -6.96 9.09 0.55
C PHE A 299 -5.66 9.86 0.32
N HIS A 300 -5.23 10.05 -0.93
CA HIS A 300 -3.92 10.64 -1.21
C HIS A 300 -3.91 12.18 -1.11
N TYR A 301 -4.75 12.87 -1.89
CA TYR A 301 -4.67 14.33 -2.06
C TYR A 301 -5.49 15.08 -0.98
N PRO A 302 -4.90 16.04 -0.24
CA PRO A 302 -5.56 16.72 0.88
C PRO A 302 -6.81 17.53 0.48
N LEU A 303 -7.79 17.60 1.39
CA LEU A 303 -8.92 18.53 1.28
C LEU A 303 -8.43 19.98 1.40
N PRO A 304 -9.16 20.96 0.85
CA PRO A 304 -8.86 22.37 1.09
C PRO A 304 -8.81 22.72 2.60
N ASN A 305 -9.57 22.02 3.43
CA ASN A 305 -9.63 22.22 4.88
C ASN A 305 -8.32 21.91 5.62
N PHE A 306 -7.36 21.24 4.97
CA PHE A 306 -6.00 21.10 5.52
C PHE A 306 -5.22 22.41 5.52
N ARG A 307 -5.75 23.49 4.91
CA ARG A 307 -5.26 24.86 5.00
C ARG A 307 -6.13 25.72 5.93
N PRO A 308 -6.14 25.48 7.25
CA PRO A 308 -6.89 26.30 8.18
C PRO A 308 -6.35 27.74 8.18
N THR A 309 -7.25 28.69 8.47
CA THR A 309 -6.89 30.10 8.66
C THR A 309 -6.88 30.43 10.17
N GLY A 310 -5.99 31.33 10.58
CA GLY A 310 -5.89 31.76 11.98
C GLY A 310 -5.12 30.81 12.88
N LYS A 311 -5.48 30.79 14.18
CA LYS A 311 -4.86 29.91 15.19
C LYS A 311 -5.59 28.56 15.18
N PHE A 312 -4.84 27.47 15.10
CA PHE A 312 -5.35 26.11 15.11
C PHE A 312 -4.43 25.21 15.95
N LYS A 313 -4.98 24.10 16.45
CA LYS A 313 -4.20 23.09 17.17
C LYS A 313 -3.50 22.20 16.15
N LEU A 314 -2.23 21.91 16.43
CA LEU A 314 -1.33 21.16 15.57
C LEU A 314 -0.48 20.22 16.43
N VAL A 315 -0.27 19.01 15.94
CA VAL A 315 0.71 18.07 16.50
C VAL A 315 1.57 17.54 15.36
N GLY A 316 2.87 17.80 15.41
CA GLY A 316 3.85 17.44 14.37
C GLY A 316 4.33 18.62 13.53
N SER A 317 4.98 18.31 12.39
CA SER A 317 5.62 19.24 11.49
C SER A 317 4.71 19.60 10.32
N TYR A 318 4.53 20.90 10.09
CA TYR A 318 3.67 21.45 9.04
C TYR A 318 4.45 22.50 8.26
N ASN A 319 5.28 22.03 7.32
CA ASN A 319 6.27 22.83 6.61
C ASN A 319 5.76 23.32 5.25
N GLU A 320 5.06 22.48 4.49
CA GLU A 320 4.47 22.84 3.20
C GLU A 320 3.14 23.56 3.42
N LYS A 321 3.15 24.88 3.23
CA LYS A 321 2.00 25.77 3.49
C LYS A 321 1.47 26.47 2.23
N HIS A 322 1.94 26.04 1.05
CA HIS A 322 1.50 26.59 -0.22
C HIS A 322 0.02 26.28 -0.46
N GLN A 323 -0.64 27.06 -1.32
CA GLN A 323 -2.05 26.82 -1.64
C GLN A 323 -2.24 25.43 -2.27
N LEU A 324 -3.27 24.72 -1.83
CA LEU A 324 -3.66 23.43 -2.41
C LEU A 324 -4.51 23.67 -3.67
N ASN A 325 -4.26 22.90 -4.72
CA ASN A 325 -5.06 22.90 -5.95
C ASN A 325 -6.24 21.92 -5.88
N ALA A 326 -6.69 21.59 -4.67
CA ALA A 326 -7.80 20.68 -4.42
C ALA A 326 -9.08 21.17 -5.13
N LYS A 327 -9.67 20.31 -5.96
CA LYS A 327 -10.95 20.58 -6.64
C LYS A 327 -12.16 20.15 -5.80
N THR A 328 -11.90 19.67 -4.59
CA THR A 328 -12.90 19.21 -3.63
C THR A 328 -13.63 20.38 -2.98
N SER A 329 -14.92 20.23 -2.70
CA SER A 329 -15.69 21.23 -1.94
C SER A 329 -15.25 21.28 -0.47
N HIS A 330 -15.10 22.49 0.08
CA HIS A 330 -14.80 22.70 1.51
C HIS A 330 -15.89 22.12 2.44
N ASN A 331 -17.13 22.01 1.94
CA ASN A 331 -18.27 21.54 2.71
C ASN A 331 -18.22 20.03 2.97
N TYR A 332 -17.50 19.27 2.13
CA TYR A 332 -17.40 17.82 2.29
C TYR A 332 -16.68 17.41 3.57
N ARG A 333 -15.86 18.28 4.16
CA ARG A 333 -15.35 18.07 5.52
C ARG A 333 -16.49 17.89 6.51
N ASP A 334 -17.54 18.71 6.45
CA ASP A 334 -18.67 18.60 7.39
C ASP A 334 -19.50 17.35 7.11
N ASP A 335 -19.70 16.99 5.85
CA ASP A 335 -20.38 15.75 5.47
C ASP A 335 -19.66 14.51 6.03
N ILE A 336 -18.32 14.52 5.97
CA ILE A 336 -17.48 13.47 6.56
C ILE A 336 -17.66 13.43 8.08
N VAL A 337 -17.67 14.57 8.76
CA VAL A 337 -17.92 14.60 10.21
C VAL A 337 -19.33 14.12 10.56
N ASN A 338 -20.34 14.49 9.78
CA ASN A 338 -21.73 14.02 9.95
C ASN A 338 -21.87 12.50 9.74
N CYS A 339 -21.00 11.89 8.92
CA CYS A 339 -20.90 10.44 8.80
C CYS A 339 -20.21 9.76 10.00
N GLY A 340 -19.66 10.54 10.94
CA GLY A 340 -19.04 10.08 12.18
C GLY A 340 -17.56 9.73 12.07
N TYR A 341 -16.85 10.23 11.05
CA TYR A 341 -15.40 9.99 10.94
C TYR A 341 -14.62 10.78 11.98
N ASN A 342 -13.64 10.12 12.61
CA ASN A 342 -12.80 10.71 13.66
C ASN A 342 -11.53 11.36 13.11
N VAL A 343 -11.03 10.85 11.98
CA VAL A 343 -9.81 11.32 11.33
C VAL A 343 -9.89 11.14 9.83
N ILE A 344 -9.33 12.12 9.13
CA ILE A 344 -8.99 12.05 7.72
C ILE A 344 -7.47 12.04 7.64
N SER A 345 -6.89 11.03 7.01
CA SER A 345 -5.44 10.91 6.86
C SER A 345 -5.02 10.83 5.40
N VAL A 346 -4.00 11.60 5.04
CA VAL A 346 -3.59 11.82 3.64
C VAL A 346 -2.07 11.78 3.43
N GLY A 347 -1.68 11.73 2.16
CA GLY A 347 -0.29 11.80 1.69
C GLY A 347 0.03 13.13 1.02
N HIS A 348 0.65 13.06 -0.16
CA HIS A 348 0.88 14.12 -1.16
C HIS A 348 1.89 15.19 -0.75
N GLU A 349 1.77 15.75 0.46
CA GLU A 349 2.69 16.76 0.95
C GLU A 349 3.80 16.13 1.77
N HIS A 350 4.93 15.96 1.11
CA HIS A 350 6.06 15.18 1.59
C HIS A 350 6.61 15.67 2.94
N GLU A 351 6.67 16.98 3.15
CA GLU A 351 7.27 17.59 4.35
C GLU A 351 6.23 18.06 5.38
N ASN A 352 4.97 17.68 5.19
CA ASN A 352 3.95 17.74 6.21
C ASN A 352 3.76 16.36 6.82
N ASP A 353 4.03 16.23 8.11
CA ASP A 353 3.74 15.01 8.86
C ASP A 353 2.75 15.27 10.00
N ALA A 354 2.19 16.47 10.12
CA ALA A 354 1.35 16.86 11.25
C ALA A 354 -0.12 16.41 11.16
N CYS A 355 -0.78 16.41 12.31
CA CYS A 355 -2.23 16.44 12.41
C CYS A 355 -2.73 17.82 12.84
N VAL A 356 -3.66 18.36 12.07
CA VAL A 356 -4.36 19.63 12.31
C VAL A 356 -5.74 19.30 12.87
N LEU A 357 -6.11 19.90 14.00
CA LEU A 357 -7.48 19.79 14.49
C LEU A 357 -8.36 20.83 13.78
N SER A 358 -9.30 20.35 12.97
CA SER A 358 -10.29 21.19 12.30
C SER A 358 -11.53 21.29 13.17
N GLU A 359 -11.68 22.41 13.87
CA GLU A 359 -12.80 22.70 14.76
C GLU A 359 -13.74 23.73 14.09
N LYS A 360 -15.06 23.52 14.23
CA LYS A 360 -16.06 24.56 13.97
C LYS A 360 -16.78 24.92 15.24
N TYR A 361 -16.98 26.21 15.44
CA TYR A 361 -17.67 26.76 16.60
C TYR A 361 -18.89 27.55 16.17
N HIS A 362 -19.91 27.57 17.02
CA HIS A 362 -21.07 28.44 16.83
C HIS A 362 -20.60 29.91 16.82
N PRO A 363 -21.01 30.74 15.85
CA PRO A 363 -20.50 32.10 15.70
C PRO A 363 -20.68 32.95 16.98
N GLU A 364 -21.83 32.79 17.64
CA GLU A 364 -22.23 33.54 18.83
C GLU A 364 -21.81 32.87 20.15
N THR A 365 -22.30 31.66 20.43
CA THR A 365 -22.05 30.97 21.72
C THR A 365 -20.62 30.45 21.90
N LYS A 366 -19.83 30.38 20.82
CA LYS A 366 -18.50 29.75 20.78
C LYS A 366 -18.48 28.28 21.21
N GLU A 367 -19.63 27.62 21.23
CA GLU A 367 -19.72 26.18 21.49
C GLU A 367 -19.16 25.40 20.30
N SER A 368 -18.47 24.29 20.58
CA SER A 368 -17.97 23.39 19.52
C SER A 368 -19.16 22.74 18.81
N LEU A 369 -19.27 22.97 17.51
CA LEU A 369 -20.30 22.35 16.67
C LEU A 369 -19.85 20.95 16.25
N ASN A 370 -18.63 20.85 15.75
CA ASN A 370 -18.03 19.59 15.35
C ASN A 370 -16.51 19.75 15.13
N GLU A 371 -15.79 18.63 15.25
CA GLU A 371 -14.34 18.59 15.11
C GLU A 371 -13.88 17.31 14.38
N ILE A 372 -12.73 17.38 13.73
CA ILE A 372 -12.08 16.22 13.11
C ILE A 372 -10.58 16.46 12.98
N TRP A 373 -9.80 15.40 13.15
CA TRP A 373 -8.36 15.44 12.89
C TRP A 373 -8.08 15.29 11.39
N LEU A 374 -7.25 16.18 10.86
CA LEU A 374 -6.75 16.17 9.49
C LEU A 374 -5.24 15.87 9.54
N CYS A 375 -4.86 14.65 9.22
CA CYS A 375 -3.50 14.13 9.40
C CYS A 375 -2.77 13.93 8.09
N TYR A 376 -1.52 14.39 8.03
CA TYR A 376 -0.58 13.98 6.99
C TYR A 376 0.25 12.79 7.48
N SER A 377 0.57 11.87 6.57
CA SER A 377 1.51 10.78 6.80
C SER A 377 2.98 11.25 6.81
N GLY A 378 3.28 12.28 6.02
CA GLY A 378 4.64 12.61 5.60
C GLY A 378 5.18 11.63 4.56
N ILE A 379 6.34 11.97 3.99
CA ILE A 379 7.02 11.15 3.00
C ILE A 379 7.72 9.94 3.63
N THR A 380 7.38 8.74 3.18
CA THR A 380 8.06 7.51 3.62
C THR A 380 9.27 7.17 2.72
N GLY A 381 9.19 7.45 1.42
CA GLY A 381 10.20 7.06 0.44
C GLY A 381 11.45 7.92 0.43
N ASP A 382 12.63 7.30 0.48
CA ASP A 382 13.90 8.00 0.29
C ASP A 382 14.06 8.57 -1.13
N SER A 383 13.47 7.90 -2.14
CA SER A 383 13.47 8.32 -3.54
C SER A 383 12.53 9.48 -3.85
N GLY A 384 11.62 9.83 -2.93
CA GLY A 384 10.73 10.97 -3.09
C GLY A 384 11.41 12.31 -2.83
N VAL A 385 11.04 13.32 -3.63
CA VAL A 385 11.69 14.64 -3.65
C VAL A 385 11.07 15.56 -2.61
N THR A 386 11.87 16.11 -1.71
CA THR A 386 11.44 17.14 -0.76
C THR A 386 11.84 18.53 -1.27
N LYS A 387 10.96 19.52 -1.10
CA LYS A 387 11.08 20.85 -1.72
C LYS A 387 11.80 21.86 -0.83
N LEU A 388 11.62 21.78 0.49
CA LEU A 388 12.09 22.73 1.48
C LEU A 388 13.36 22.22 2.17
N ASN A 389 13.38 20.95 2.57
CA ASN A 389 14.54 20.31 3.20
C ASN A 389 14.89 18.98 2.51
N GLN A 390 16.03 18.92 1.82
CA GLN A 390 16.51 17.73 1.10
C GLN A 390 16.86 16.55 2.02
N ASP A 391 17.16 16.85 3.28
CA ASP A 391 17.45 15.89 4.35
C ASP A 391 16.26 15.72 5.30
N PHE A 392 15.04 16.01 4.82
CA PHE A 392 13.83 15.79 5.61
C PHE A 392 13.75 14.32 6.00
N ASP A 393 13.77 14.08 7.31
CA ASP A 393 13.71 12.75 7.88
C ASP A 393 12.40 12.07 7.50
N ARG A 394 12.49 10.87 6.92
CA ARG A 394 11.35 10.13 6.41
C ARG A 394 10.43 9.69 7.55
N LYS A 395 9.13 9.63 7.27
CA LYS A 395 8.10 9.39 8.28
C LYS A 395 7.11 8.30 7.86
N ILE A 396 6.62 7.62 8.89
CA ILE A 396 5.47 6.74 8.84
C ILE A 396 4.52 7.20 9.94
N ARG A 397 3.22 7.09 9.70
CA ARG A 397 2.18 7.33 10.72
C ARG A 397 1.56 6.01 11.15
N VAL A 398 1.33 5.86 12.44
CA VAL A 398 0.61 4.70 12.98
C VAL A 398 -0.65 5.17 13.68
N PHE A 399 -1.73 4.40 13.53
CA PHE A 399 -2.97 4.51 14.28
C PHE A 399 -3.15 3.25 15.10
N GLU A 400 -3.54 3.38 16.36
CA GLU A 400 -3.83 2.25 17.23
C GLU A 400 -5.21 2.41 17.85
N ILE A 401 -6.02 1.37 17.66
CA ILE A 401 -7.31 1.24 18.32
C ILE A 401 -7.09 0.39 19.57
N LEU A 402 -7.32 0.98 20.73
CA LEU A 402 -7.34 0.32 22.03
C LEU A 402 -8.79 -0.01 22.37
N PHE A 403 -9.20 -1.27 22.13
CA PHE A 403 -10.61 -1.65 22.24
C PHE A 403 -11.13 -1.51 23.68
N ASP A 404 -10.37 -2.01 24.65
CA ASP A 404 -10.81 -2.06 26.06
C ASP A 404 -10.84 -0.65 26.69
N ASN A 405 -9.89 0.21 26.29
CA ASN A 405 -9.82 1.61 26.73
C ASN A 405 -10.72 2.55 25.89
N LYS A 406 -11.40 2.02 24.87
CA LYS A 406 -12.20 2.78 23.90
C LYS A 406 -11.49 4.03 23.38
N ARG A 407 -10.24 3.86 22.94
CA ARG A 407 -9.41 4.99 22.47
C ARG A 407 -8.80 4.71 21.11
N LEU A 408 -8.80 5.72 20.25
CA LEU A 408 -8.00 5.77 19.03
C LEU A 408 -6.85 6.76 19.24
N ILE A 409 -5.62 6.26 19.12
CA ILE A 409 -4.41 7.07 19.21
C ILE A 409 -3.64 7.05 17.90
N SER A 410 -2.78 8.05 17.69
CA SER A 410 -1.83 8.07 16.57
C SER A 410 -0.49 8.62 17.02
N TRP A 411 0.58 8.16 16.39
CA TRP A 411 1.94 8.68 16.52
C TRP A 411 2.66 8.59 15.18
N LYS A 412 3.87 9.16 15.14
CA LYS A 412 4.75 9.08 13.99
C LYS A 412 6.01 8.31 14.33
N LYS A 413 6.66 7.77 13.30
CA LYS A 413 7.96 7.13 13.40
C LYS A 413 8.95 7.77 12.46
N SER A 414 10.15 7.98 12.97
CA SER A 414 11.28 8.58 12.26
C SER A 414 12.17 7.48 11.69
N MET A 415 12.60 7.63 10.43
CA MET A 415 13.59 6.74 9.82
C MET A 415 14.94 6.84 10.52
N ILE A 416 15.33 8.05 10.95
CA ILE A 416 16.62 8.29 11.63
C ILE A 416 16.61 7.79 13.08
N GLN A 417 15.55 8.10 13.85
CA GLN A 417 15.50 7.80 15.28
C GLN A 417 14.98 6.39 15.58
N GLY A 418 14.16 5.81 14.69
CA GLY A 418 13.58 4.47 14.87
C GLY A 418 12.54 4.35 15.99
N ILE A 419 12.23 5.43 16.71
CA ILE A 419 11.26 5.45 17.81
C ILE A 419 10.00 6.22 17.47
N GLY A 420 8.90 5.87 18.15
CA GLY A 420 7.64 6.60 18.06
C GLY A 420 7.68 7.93 18.81
N PHE A 421 7.06 8.97 18.25
CA PHE A 421 6.97 10.31 18.85
C PHE A 421 5.70 11.04 18.40
N ASP A 422 5.40 12.19 19.01
CA ASP A 422 4.17 12.98 18.78
C ASP A 422 2.88 12.15 18.97
N TYR A 423 2.84 11.36 20.04
CA TYR A 423 1.65 10.59 20.42
C TYR A 423 0.48 11.52 20.74
N GLN A 424 -0.68 11.21 20.17
CA GLN A 424 -1.91 11.97 20.39
C GLN A 424 -3.14 11.07 20.43
N ILE A 425 -4.16 11.54 21.16
CA ILE A 425 -5.48 10.94 21.15
C ILE A 425 -6.26 11.55 19.98
N ILE A 426 -6.69 10.70 19.04
CA ILE A 426 -7.57 11.09 17.94
C ILE A 426 -9.01 11.13 18.43
N HIS A 427 -9.43 10.09 19.15
CA HIS A 427 -10.79 9.99 19.67
C HIS A 427 -10.84 9.08 20.90
N GLN A 428 -11.77 9.36 21.80
CA GLN A 428 -12.05 8.51 22.95
C GLN A 428 -13.56 8.51 23.21
N PHE A 429 -14.17 7.32 23.23
CA PHE A 429 -15.55 7.19 23.67
C PHE A 429 -15.63 7.28 25.19
N VAL A 430 -16.68 7.93 25.67
CA VAL A 430 -16.99 8.03 27.10
C VAL A 430 -17.57 6.72 27.63
#